data_AF-K2E5W2-F1
#
_entry.id   AF-K2E5W2-F1
#
_cell.length_a   1.000
_cell.length_b   1.000
_cell.length_c   1.000
_cell.angle_alpha   90.00
_cell.angle_beta   90.00
_cell.angle_gamma   90.00
#
_symmetry.space_group_name_H-M   'P 1'
#
loop_
_entity.id
_entity.type
_entity.pdbx_description
1 polymer ?
#
loop_
_entity_poly.entity_id
_entity_poly.type
_entity_poly.pdbx_seq_one_letter_code
_entity_poly.pdbx_strand_id
1 'polypeptide(L)'
;MNTATINISLPASMYEDAKDVSKNEGYASISELIRHALRAVLYPSGLTVNGFTPEFENMVLESAKEPVSNDIVLKTDKEIHDYFVNLKIPFKKFTRNAKNST
;
A
#
# COMPACT_ATOMS: atom_id res chain seq x y z
N MET A 1 -5.45 -1.92 -13.91
CA MET A 1 -6.09 -2.96 -13.09
C MET A 1 -5.66 -4.30 -13.66
N ASN A 2 -4.91 -5.12 -12.91
CA ASN A 2 -4.39 -6.39 -13.42
C ASN A 2 -5.36 -7.51 -13.01
N THR A 3 -6.21 -7.95 -13.94
CA THR A 3 -7.26 -8.94 -13.67
C THR A 3 -7.15 -10.09 -14.66
N ALA A 4 -7.18 -11.32 -14.16
CA ALA A 4 -7.30 -12.52 -14.98
C ALA A 4 -8.76 -12.99 -15.00
N THR A 5 -9.28 -13.30 -16.19
CA THR A 5 -10.63 -13.88 -16.35
C THR A 5 -10.52 -15.38 -16.34
N ILE A 6 -11.33 -16.02 -15.49
CA ILE A 6 -11.45 -17.49 -15.43
C ILE A 6 -12.90 -17.89 -15.68
N ASN A 7 -13.09 -18.97 -16.44
CA ASN A 7 -14.40 -19.57 -16.62
C ASN A 7 -14.53 -20.73 -15.62
N ILE A 8 -15.54 -20.70 -14.77
CA ILE A 8 -15.80 -21.74 -13.78
C ILE A 8 -17.24 -22.26 -13.93
N SER A 9 -17.45 -23.52 -13.61
CA SER A 9 -18.79 -24.12 -13.51
C SER A 9 -19.16 -24.27 -12.03
N LEU A 10 -20.39 -23.89 -11.69
CA LEU A 10 -20.96 -24.04 -10.34
C LEU A 10 -22.22 -24.92 -10.44
N PRO A 11 -22.55 -25.70 -9.39
CA PRO A 11 -23.87 -26.31 -9.26
C PRO A 11 -24.95 -25.23 -9.37
N ALA A 12 -26.08 -25.54 -10.04
CA ALA A 12 -27.13 -24.55 -10.28
C ALA A 12 -27.69 -23.96 -8.98
N SER A 13 -27.91 -24.80 -7.95
CA SER A 13 -28.34 -24.34 -6.63
C SER A 13 -27.35 -23.35 -6.01
N MET A 14 -26.04 -23.67 -6.06
CA MET A 14 -24.98 -22.81 -5.53
C MET A 14 -24.90 -21.47 -6.29
N TYR A 15 -25.19 -21.47 -7.59
CA TYR A 15 -25.22 -20.23 -8.36
C TYR A 15 -26.40 -19.33 -7.98
N GLU A 16 -27.58 -19.91 -7.73
CA GLU A 16 -28.72 -19.14 -7.20
C GLU A 16 -28.42 -18.60 -5.80
N ASP A 17 -27.89 -19.45 -4.90
CA ASP A 17 -27.46 -19.03 -3.56
C ASP A 17 -26.44 -17.87 -3.64
N ALA A 18 -25.49 -17.94 -4.58
CA ALA A 18 -24.51 -16.88 -4.80
C ALA A 18 -25.14 -15.57 -5.29
N LYS A 19 -26.21 -15.60 -6.09
CA LYS A 19 -26.95 -14.39 -6.49
C LYS A 19 -27.66 -13.76 -5.30
N ASP A 20 -28.29 -14.59 -4.47
CA ASP A 20 -28.98 -14.12 -3.27
C ASP A 20 -28.00 -13.47 -2.30
N VAL A 21 -26.87 -14.12 -2.02
CA VAL A 21 -25.78 -13.54 -1.21
C VAL A 21 -25.24 -12.27 -1.84
N SER A 22 -24.97 -12.26 -3.15
CA SER A 22 -24.49 -11.07 -3.85
C SER A 22 -25.41 -9.87 -3.65
N LYS A 23 -26.74 -10.09 -3.66
CA LYS A 23 -27.74 -9.05 -3.48
C LYS A 23 -27.87 -8.61 -2.02
N ASN A 24 -27.92 -9.57 -1.09
CA ASN A 24 -28.19 -9.31 0.32
C ASN A 24 -27.00 -8.63 1.02
N GLU A 25 -25.77 -9.02 0.65
CA GLU A 25 -24.52 -8.48 1.20
C GLU A 25 -23.97 -7.30 0.40
N GLY A 26 -24.64 -6.89 -0.69
CA GLY A 26 -24.32 -5.68 -1.43
C GLY A 26 -23.09 -5.76 -2.35
N TYR A 27 -22.72 -6.96 -2.84
CA TYR A 27 -21.66 -7.11 -3.83
C TYR A 27 -22.08 -6.57 -5.20
N ALA A 28 -21.18 -5.90 -5.90
CA ALA A 28 -21.45 -5.35 -7.23
C ALA A 28 -21.52 -6.43 -8.32
N SER A 29 -20.93 -7.62 -8.09
CA SER A 29 -21.01 -8.76 -9.01
C SER A 29 -20.71 -10.09 -8.33
N ILE A 30 -21.15 -11.19 -8.95
CA ILE A 30 -20.78 -12.55 -8.55
C ILE A 30 -19.26 -12.73 -8.52
N SER A 31 -18.53 -12.11 -9.47
CA SER A 31 -17.07 -12.17 -9.49
C SER A 31 -16.43 -11.51 -8.27
N GLU A 32 -17.08 -10.51 -7.68
CA GLU A 32 -16.61 -9.87 -6.45
C GLU A 32 -16.84 -10.76 -5.23
N LEU A 33 -18.02 -11.37 -5.14
CA LEU A 33 -18.31 -12.39 -4.13
C LEU A 33 -17.31 -13.55 -4.19
N ILE A 34 -17.04 -14.08 -5.40
CA ILE A 34 -16.07 -15.16 -5.59
C ILE A 34 -14.66 -14.72 -5.17
N ARG A 35 -14.23 -13.51 -5.52
CA ARG A 35 -12.93 -12.98 -5.06
C ARG A 35 -12.87 -12.85 -3.54
N HIS A 36 -13.94 -12.40 -2.89
CA HIS A 36 -14.01 -12.32 -1.43
C HIS A 36 -13.90 -13.70 -0.78
N ALA A 37 -14.70 -14.67 -1.24
CA ALA A 37 -14.64 -16.04 -0.75
C ALA A 37 -13.26 -16.69 -0.95
N LEU A 38 -12.67 -16.52 -2.15
CA LEU A 38 -11.35 -17.06 -2.46
C LEU A 38 -10.26 -16.44 -1.58
N ARG A 39 -10.33 -15.14 -1.28
CA ARG A 39 -9.39 -14.50 -0.35
C ARG A 39 -9.49 -15.07 1.05
N ALA A 40 -10.70 -15.32 1.56
CA ALA A 40 -10.87 -15.91 2.88
C ALA A 40 -10.25 -17.32 2.96
N VAL A 41 -10.31 -18.09 1.86
CA VAL A 41 -9.70 -19.42 1.78
C VAL A 41 -8.16 -19.33 1.67
N LEU A 42 -7.64 -18.44 0.83
CA LEU A 42 -6.20 -18.32 0.58
C LEU A 42 -5.46 -17.57 1.71
N TYR A 43 -6.15 -16.66 2.39
CA TYR A 43 -5.60 -15.78 3.42
C TYR A 43 -6.48 -15.82 4.69
N PRO A 44 -6.59 -16.98 5.36
CA PRO A 44 -7.53 -17.19 6.47
C PRO A 44 -7.25 -16.33 7.72
N SER A 45 -6.02 -15.84 7.87
CA SER A 45 -5.63 -14.88 8.92
C SER A 45 -5.99 -13.43 8.59
N GLY A 46 -6.46 -13.14 7.37
CA GLY A 46 -6.64 -11.76 6.86
C GLY A 46 -5.33 -10.98 6.69
N LEU A 47 -4.20 -11.64 6.96
CA LEU A 47 -2.88 -11.04 7.11
C LEU A 47 -1.85 -11.92 6.43
N THR A 48 -1.02 -11.34 5.58
CA THR A 48 0.24 -11.93 5.12
C THR A 48 1.21 -12.05 6.30
N VAL A 49 2.38 -12.67 6.11
CA VAL A 49 3.37 -12.93 7.17
C VAL A 49 3.73 -11.67 7.97
N ASN A 50 3.55 -10.49 7.35
CA ASN A 50 3.87 -9.19 7.92
C ASN A 50 2.67 -8.45 8.56
N GLY A 51 1.48 -9.06 8.66
CA GLY A 51 0.34 -8.41 9.28
C GLY A 51 -0.44 -7.46 8.35
N PHE A 52 -0.34 -7.63 7.03
CA PHE A 52 -1.03 -6.78 6.05
C PHE A 52 -2.01 -7.58 5.20
N THR A 53 -3.03 -6.93 4.64
CA THR A 53 -3.77 -7.54 3.53
C THR A 53 -2.82 -7.68 2.32
N PRO A 54 -2.95 -8.73 1.50
CA PRO A 54 -2.10 -8.89 0.31
C PRO A 54 -2.15 -7.68 -0.63
N GLU A 55 -3.31 -7.01 -0.72
CA GLU A 55 -3.47 -5.76 -1.46
C GLU A 55 -2.63 -4.63 -0.87
N PHE A 56 -2.61 -4.49 0.46
CA PHE A 56 -1.83 -3.47 1.14
C PHE A 56 -0.34 -3.75 1.05
N GLU A 57 0.09 -5.00 1.21
CA GLU A 57 1.49 -5.37 1.06
C GLU A 57 2.01 -5.08 -0.35
N ASN A 58 1.23 -5.40 -1.38
CA ASN A 58 1.58 -5.04 -2.75
C ASN A 58 1.63 -3.52 -2.96
N MET A 59 0.69 -2.77 -2.40
CA MET A 59 0.70 -1.31 -2.47
C MET A 59 1.95 -0.72 -1.80
N VAL A 60 2.33 -1.21 -0.62
CA VAL A 60 3.55 -0.78 0.09
C VAL A 60 4.80 -1.15 -0.69
N LEU A 61 4.87 -2.37 -1.24
CA LEU A 61 6.01 -2.82 -2.05
C LEU A 61 6.15 -2.01 -3.35
N GLU A 62 5.05 -1.61 -3.97
CA GLU A 62 5.08 -0.74 -5.15
C GLU A 62 5.44 0.71 -4.78
N SER A 63 4.88 1.27 -3.70
CA SER A 63 5.26 2.60 -3.20
C SER A 63 6.73 2.68 -2.77
N ALA A 64 7.31 1.61 -2.25
CA ALA A 64 8.74 1.53 -1.94
C ALA A 64 9.64 1.46 -3.19
N LYS A 65 9.08 1.07 -4.35
CA LYS A 65 9.80 0.99 -5.63
C LYS A 65 9.69 2.27 -6.46
N GLU A 66 8.65 3.08 -6.26
CA GLU A 66 8.47 4.32 -7.02
C GLU A 66 9.43 5.42 -6.50
N PRO A 67 10.36 5.91 -7.33
CA PRO A 67 11.11 7.10 -6.97
C PRO A 67 10.16 8.30 -7.05
N VAL A 68 9.90 8.96 -5.92
CA VAL A 68 9.28 10.28 -5.92
C VAL A 68 10.23 11.18 -6.71
N SER A 69 9.72 11.80 -7.79
CA SER A 69 10.50 12.65 -8.68
C SER A 69 11.38 13.62 -7.88
N ASN A 70 12.70 13.34 -7.87
CA ASN A 70 13.80 14.00 -7.15
C ASN A 70 14.37 13.33 -5.88
N ASP A 71 13.94 12.12 -5.48
CA ASP A 71 14.56 11.42 -4.35
C ASP A 71 15.88 10.70 -4.73
N ILE A 72 16.92 10.98 -3.96
CA ILE A 72 18.24 10.34 -4.09
C ILE A 72 18.18 9.01 -3.35
N VAL A 73 18.23 7.90 -4.11
CA VAL A 73 18.28 6.55 -3.53
C VAL A 73 19.70 6.24 -3.08
N LEU A 74 19.95 6.25 -1.77
CA LEU A 74 21.22 5.88 -1.15
C LEU A 74 21.22 4.37 -0.87
N LYS A 75 22.15 3.63 -1.46
CA LYS A 75 22.20 2.15 -1.44
C LYS A 75 23.28 1.58 -0.53
N THR A 76 24.27 2.39 -0.14
CA THR A 76 25.39 1.93 0.70
C THR A 76 25.59 2.82 1.92
N ASP A 77 26.14 2.26 3.01
CA ASP A 77 26.45 2.99 4.24
C ASP A 77 27.35 4.20 4.00
N LYS A 78 28.24 4.08 3.01
CA LYS A 78 29.14 5.17 2.59
C LYS A 78 28.37 6.32 1.93
N GLU A 79 27.43 6.02 1.03
CA GLU A 79 26.60 7.03 0.37
C GLU A 79 25.74 7.80 1.37
N ILE A 80 25.23 7.10 2.40
CA ILE A 80 24.51 7.72 3.52
C ILE A 80 25.42 8.70 4.26
N HIS A 81 26.61 8.25 4.64
CA HIS A 81 27.56 9.09 5.37
C HIS A 81 27.96 10.34 4.57
N ASP A 82 28.32 10.17 3.30
CA ASP A 82 28.78 11.25 2.43
C ASP A 82 27.68 12.28 2.15
N TYR A 83 26.41 11.84 2.06
CA TYR A 83 25.26 12.73 1.90
C TYR A 83 25.10 13.68 3.09
N PHE A 84 25.15 13.15 4.32
CA PHE A 84 24.99 13.96 5.54
C PHE A 84 26.21 14.83 5.85
N VAL A 85 27.42 14.41 5.48
CA VAL A 85 28.64 15.20 5.67
C VAL A 85 28.66 16.43 4.75
N ASN A 86 28.13 16.29 3.52
CA ASN A 86 28.13 17.37 2.52
C ASN A 86 26.90 18.30 2.62
N LEU A 87 25.84 17.88 3.30
CA LEU A 87 24.72 18.72 3.75
C LEU A 87 25.16 19.69 4.88
N LYS A 88 26.14 20.56 4.62
CA LYS A 88 26.41 21.68 5.53
C LYS A 88 25.19 22.60 5.54
N ILE A 89 24.32 22.43 6.53
CA ILE A 89 23.16 23.31 6.77
C ILE A 89 23.68 24.76 6.81
N PRO A 90 23.15 25.71 6.01
CA PRO A 90 23.50 27.11 6.19
C PRO A 90 22.98 27.53 7.57
N PHE A 91 23.91 27.70 8.52
CA PHE A 91 23.59 28.20 9.86
C PHE A 91 23.09 29.64 9.71
N LYS A 92 21.77 29.83 9.66
CA LYS A 92 21.16 31.16 9.64
C LYS A 92 21.38 31.79 11.02
N LYS A 93 22.41 32.64 11.15
CA LYS A 93 22.63 33.47 12.35
C LYS A 93 21.41 34.36 12.54
N PHE A 94 20.56 34.05 13.52
CA PHE A 94 19.60 35.01 14.04
C PHE A 94 20.36 36.02 14.92
N THR A 95 20.62 37.22 14.38
CA THR A 95 21.10 38.35 15.18
C THR A 95 19.94 38.88 16.02
N ARG A 96 19.98 38.66 17.34
CA ARG A 96 19.11 39.36 18.29
C ARG A 96 19.60 40.81 18.40
N ASN A 97 18.86 41.75 17.81
CA ASN A 97 19.06 43.18 18.07
C ASN A 97 18.62 43.48 19.51
N ALA A 98 19.57 43.46 20.44
CA ALA A 98 19.40 44.06 21.75
C ALA A 98 19.83 45.52 21.67
N LYS A 99 18.88 46.45 21.89
CA LYS A 99 19.09 47.71 22.65
C LYS A 99 17.79 48.53 22.72
N ASN A 100 17.14 48.35 23.87
CA ASN A 100 16.42 49.30 24.72
C ASN A 100 16.29 50.74 24.18
N SER A 101 15.04 51.15 23.97
CA SER A 101 14.58 52.53 23.93
C SER A 101 14.02 52.88 25.32
N THR A 102 14.67 53.82 26.00
CA THR A 102 14.14 54.67 27.08
C THR A 102 14.50 56.09 26.72
#